data_AF-A0A812ZVQ3-F1
#
_entry.id   AF-A0A812ZVQ3-F1
#
_cell.length_a   1.000
_cell.length_b   1.000
_cell.length_c   1.000
_cell.angle_alpha   90.00
_cell.angle_beta   90.00
_cell.angle_gamma   90.00
#
_symmetry.space_group_name_H-M   'P 1'
#
loop_
_entity.id
_entity.type
_entity.pdbx_description
1 polymer ?
#
loop_
_entity_poly.entity_id
_entity_poly.type
_entity_poly.pdbx_seq_one_letter_code
_entity_poly.pdbx_strand_id
1 'polypeptide(L)'
;MFRVFVSSDGHAYHDKSGVEQHVGRSLGIRDGFKGRCKLLRSQLDAVSIESLHESLSTKEKAAIPDKNDIFFAVISARRAKFDEGLQDIAMVQAQFLKAGVEPVWYVDAGDLNDYNSLGLKVVEGGRRAAARNKALEEAARLGKPCCQCSDDISRWEFRPGPRVAKSEDALKAAWNSSKAVVASPVAVAQFLLAKLRAHEGQQRAHLAGVHNNGITERTFGRDEYETHHHISGDFFVADLSPVRFDESFARKEDFVFTVRHIEKHASVLRCNRWMIEAKHRKNPGGANTNKEGRRKAEKQSQEDILARWPQVFRKHKTEEREVIMTWPDQEPDSEGEVAKEPKRKPKRVREDDEEDKEAKKPPTPLDFTKPATPKDSAKPPTPKEGARPGTPKEVGKSGTPKEAAAKPPTPKDASKPGTPKDTKPGTPKEGTETPKTRKEPGKTATPPDVSNKGAAGDQPPTKKLRAKDIQQNYMDSIITKAEKVPATEYIAARCGAVIGQKVRDVIGTIEYTKGNGTKAVYACADLVYDLNTGFLGLEGA
;
A
#
# COMPACT_ATOMS: atom_id res chain seq x y z
N MET A 1 -29.18 6.01 2.80
CA MET A 1 -28.50 6.30 4.09
C MET A 1 -28.14 7.77 4.10
N PHE A 2 -28.80 8.58 4.92
CA PHE A 2 -28.50 10.01 5.03
C PHE A 2 -27.24 10.21 5.87
N ARG A 3 -26.33 11.11 5.45
CA ARG A 3 -25.20 11.52 6.29
C ARG A 3 -25.70 12.63 7.22
N VAL A 4 -25.52 12.44 8.52
CA VAL A 4 -25.76 13.49 9.52
C VAL A 4 -24.40 13.99 9.97
N PHE A 5 -24.16 15.29 9.81
CA PHE A 5 -22.99 15.98 10.36
C PHE A 5 -23.35 16.48 11.74
N VAL A 6 -22.53 16.17 12.74
CA VAL A 6 -22.73 16.66 14.10
C VAL A 6 -21.54 17.57 14.41
N SER A 7 -21.83 18.84 14.66
CA SER A 7 -20.84 19.83 15.05
C SER A 7 -20.41 19.64 16.51
N SER A 8 -19.31 20.27 16.93
CA SER A 8 -18.73 20.08 18.27
C SER A 8 -19.63 20.55 19.42
N ASP A 9 -20.58 21.45 19.15
CA ASP A 9 -21.57 21.93 20.12
C ASP A 9 -22.87 21.09 20.15
N GLY A 10 -22.93 20.02 19.35
CA GLY A 10 -24.02 19.05 19.34
C GLY A 10 -25.10 19.29 18.28
N HIS A 11 -25.04 20.35 17.47
CA HIS A 11 -26.02 20.56 16.40
C HIS A 11 -25.84 19.56 15.26
N ALA A 12 -26.97 19.05 14.75
CA ALA A 12 -27.03 18.11 13.64
C ALA A 12 -27.43 18.80 12.33
N TYR A 13 -26.72 18.49 11.25
CA TYR A 13 -26.96 19.00 9.90
C TYR A 13 -27.11 17.83 8.93
N HIS A 14 -28.00 17.95 7.95
CA HIS A 14 -28.26 16.90 6.96
C HIS A 14 -27.47 17.07 5.66
N ASP A 15 -26.76 18.19 5.53
CA ASP A 15 -25.88 18.53 4.42
C ASP A 15 -24.59 19.19 4.93
N LYS A 16 -23.55 19.11 4.10
CA LYS A 16 -22.21 19.62 4.43
C LYS A 16 -22.20 21.15 4.51
N SER A 17 -22.93 21.82 3.63
CA SER A 17 -23.00 23.28 3.58
C SER A 17 -23.54 23.89 4.87
N GLY A 18 -24.58 23.31 5.46
CA GLY A 18 -25.18 23.78 6.70
C GLY A 18 -24.20 23.74 7.87
N VAL A 19 -23.46 22.64 8.02
CA VAL A 19 -22.44 22.55 9.08
C VAL A 19 -21.24 23.45 8.78
N GLU A 20 -20.82 23.60 7.53
CA GLU A 20 -19.72 24.49 7.12
C GLU A 20 -20.06 25.97 7.36
N GLN A 21 -21.30 26.37 7.07
CA GLN A 21 -21.82 27.69 7.38
C GLN A 21 -21.84 27.92 8.89
N HIS A 22 -22.29 26.93 9.67
CA HIS A 22 -22.30 27.01 11.12
C HIS A 22 -20.89 27.15 11.73
N VAL A 23 -19.93 26.34 11.27
CA VAL A 23 -18.56 26.41 11.78
C VAL A 23 -17.73 27.54 11.17
N GLY A 24 -18.27 28.25 10.16
CA GLY A 24 -17.60 29.35 9.48
C GLY A 24 -16.37 28.95 8.65
N ARG A 25 -16.26 27.68 8.24
CA ARG A 25 -15.16 27.18 7.40
C ARG A 25 -15.54 25.90 6.66
N SER A 26 -14.81 25.61 5.58
CA SER A 26 -14.92 24.31 4.91
C SER A 26 -14.42 23.18 5.79
N LEU A 27 -15.14 22.06 5.78
CA LEU A 27 -14.78 20.84 6.47
C LEU A 27 -14.00 19.92 5.52
N GLY A 28 -12.85 19.45 6.00
CA GLY A 28 -12.02 18.43 5.35
C GLY A 28 -12.24 17.04 5.95
N ILE A 29 -11.48 16.05 5.45
CA ILE A 29 -11.53 14.68 5.98
C ILE A 29 -11.13 14.64 7.47
N ARG A 30 -10.22 15.53 7.90
CA ARG A 30 -9.76 15.65 9.29
C ARG A 30 -10.91 15.92 10.26
N ASP A 31 -11.86 16.77 9.88
CA ASP A 31 -12.98 17.19 10.75
C ASP A 31 -13.96 16.05 11.05
N GLY A 32 -14.05 15.09 10.13
CA GLY A 32 -14.94 13.94 10.24
C GLY A 32 -14.21 12.63 10.55
N PHE A 33 -12.93 12.64 10.92
CA PHE A 33 -12.10 11.42 10.95
C PHE A 33 -12.68 10.31 11.85
N LYS A 34 -13.11 10.64 13.07
CA LYS A 34 -13.75 9.68 13.99
C LYS A 34 -15.09 9.15 13.43
N GLY A 35 -15.89 10.04 12.85
CA GLY A 35 -17.14 9.66 12.16
C GLY A 35 -16.89 8.73 10.98
N ARG A 36 -15.82 8.97 10.23
CA ARG A 36 -15.36 8.12 9.12
C ARG A 36 -14.93 6.75 9.62
N CYS A 37 -14.12 6.66 10.68
CA CYS A 37 -13.75 5.39 11.30
C CYS A 37 -14.99 4.60 11.76
N LYS A 38 -15.97 5.28 12.39
CA LYS A 38 -17.24 4.67 12.81
C LYS A 38 -18.04 4.14 11.63
N LEU A 39 -18.15 4.91 10.55
CA LEU A 39 -18.83 4.50 9.31
C LEU A 39 -18.13 3.28 8.70
N LEU A 40 -16.82 3.34 8.49
CA LEU A 40 -16.05 2.23 7.94
C LEU A 40 -16.21 0.96 8.79
N ARG A 41 -16.14 1.09 10.12
CA ARG A 41 -16.37 -0.02 11.07
C ARG A 41 -17.76 -0.66 10.90
N SER A 42 -18.78 0.12 10.57
CA SER A 42 -20.13 -0.38 10.31
C SER A 42 -20.27 -1.06 8.94
N GLN A 43 -19.45 -0.65 7.97
CA GLN A 43 -19.44 -1.19 6.60
C GLN A 43 -18.55 -2.44 6.46
N LEU A 44 -17.59 -2.62 7.38
CA LEU A 44 -16.79 -3.83 7.44
C LEU A 44 -17.68 -4.99 7.88
N ASP A 45 -17.81 -5.96 6.98
CA ASP A 45 -18.51 -7.21 7.24
C ASP A 45 -17.95 -7.89 8.49
N ALA A 46 -18.82 -8.52 9.25
CA ALA A 46 -18.39 -9.38 10.34
C ALA A 46 -17.69 -10.58 9.72
N VAL A 47 -16.37 -10.55 9.72
CA VAL A 47 -15.59 -11.73 9.34
C VAL A 47 -15.82 -12.78 10.41
N SER A 48 -16.37 -13.93 10.01
CA SER A 48 -16.42 -15.11 10.86
C SER A 48 -14.99 -15.61 11.08
N ILE A 49 -14.45 -15.29 12.26
CA ILE A 49 -13.18 -15.81 12.76
C ILE A 49 -13.22 -17.34 12.81
N GLU A 50 -14.42 -17.91 13.02
CA GLU A 50 -14.67 -19.34 13.05
C GLU A 50 -14.24 -20.01 11.74
N SER A 51 -14.62 -19.45 10.58
CA SER A 51 -14.22 -19.99 9.28
C SER A 51 -12.70 -19.98 9.05
N LEU A 52 -11.98 -19.04 9.65
CA LEU A 52 -10.53 -19.00 9.61
C LEU A 52 -9.94 -20.06 10.55
N HIS A 53 -10.47 -20.17 11.77
CA HIS A 53 -10.03 -21.17 12.74
C HIS A 53 -10.29 -22.60 12.28
N GLU A 54 -11.32 -22.86 11.47
CA GLU A 54 -11.55 -24.17 10.84
C GLU A 54 -10.35 -24.67 10.02
N SER A 55 -9.56 -23.77 9.45
CA SER A 55 -8.34 -24.12 8.70
C SER A 55 -7.11 -24.40 9.58
N LEU A 56 -7.23 -24.19 10.90
CA LEU A 56 -6.19 -24.53 11.88
C LEU A 56 -6.34 -25.99 12.36
N SER A 57 -5.21 -26.67 12.52
CA SER A 57 -5.12 -27.97 13.20
C SER A 57 -5.46 -27.84 14.69
N THR A 58 -5.73 -28.96 15.37
CA THR A 58 -6.01 -28.96 16.82
C THR A 58 -4.88 -28.33 17.63
N LYS A 59 -3.62 -28.62 17.26
CA LYS A 59 -2.43 -28.06 17.93
C LYS A 59 -2.33 -26.55 17.72
N GLU A 60 -2.61 -26.08 16.51
CA GLU A 60 -2.62 -24.65 16.19
C GLU A 60 -3.74 -23.91 16.91
N LYS A 61 -4.95 -24.49 16.95
CA LYS A 61 -6.09 -23.93 17.69
C LYS A 61 -5.76 -23.72 19.17
N ALA A 62 -5.06 -24.69 19.78
CA ALA A 62 -4.60 -24.58 21.17
C ALA A 62 -3.54 -23.49 21.38
N ALA A 63 -2.87 -23.04 20.32
CA ALA A 63 -1.82 -22.02 20.37
C ALA A 63 -2.32 -20.61 19.99
N ILE A 64 -3.62 -20.42 19.73
CA ILE A 64 -4.20 -19.11 19.42
C ILE A 64 -4.08 -18.21 20.66
N PRO A 65 -3.32 -17.08 20.58
CA PRO A 65 -3.24 -16.14 21.70
C PRO A 65 -4.51 -15.31 21.84
N ASP A 66 -4.79 -14.82 23.05
CA ASP A 66 -5.78 -13.74 23.21
C ASP A 66 -5.27 -12.47 22.50
N LYS A 67 -6.18 -11.70 21.92
CA LYS A 67 -5.81 -10.45 21.23
C LYS A 67 -5.12 -9.46 22.16
N ASN A 68 -5.44 -9.48 23.46
CA ASN A 68 -4.80 -8.61 24.45
C ASN A 68 -3.36 -9.04 24.78
N ASP A 69 -2.96 -10.26 24.43
CA ASP A 69 -1.60 -10.76 24.61
C ASP A 69 -0.67 -10.34 23.47
N ILE A 70 -1.19 -9.71 22.41
CA ILE A 70 -0.41 -9.23 21.26
C ILE A 70 -0.26 -7.70 21.35
N PHE A 71 0.95 -7.22 21.11
CA PHE A 71 1.19 -5.79 20.88
C PHE A 71 0.97 -5.45 19.41
N PHE A 72 -0.05 -4.64 19.12
CA PHE A 72 -0.37 -4.20 17.76
C PHE A 72 0.20 -2.82 17.46
N ALA A 73 1.08 -2.77 16.46
CA ALA A 73 1.71 -1.54 15.98
C ALA A 73 1.34 -1.27 14.52
N VAL A 74 0.98 -0.03 14.22
CA VAL A 74 0.87 0.46 12.84
C VAL A 74 2.07 1.34 12.54
N ILE A 75 2.80 1.04 11.47
CA ILE A 75 3.97 1.78 11.03
C ILE A 75 3.54 2.68 9.87
N SER A 76 3.65 3.99 10.06
CA SER A 76 3.10 4.96 9.13
C SER A 76 4.01 6.18 9.00
N ALA A 77 4.05 6.82 7.83
CA ALA A 77 4.84 8.03 7.64
C ALA A 77 4.22 8.94 6.58
N ARG A 78 4.06 10.22 6.92
CA ARG A 78 3.70 11.33 6.04
C ARG A 78 2.39 11.10 5.29
N ARG A 79 1.40 10.43 5.91
CA ARG A 79 0.09 10.19 5.29
C ARG A 79 -0.99 11.15 5.79
N ALA A 80 -0.95 11.56 7.06
CA ALA A 80 -2.00 12.39 7.66
C ALA A 80 -2.17 13.79 7.01
N LYS A 81 -1.24 14.22 6.16
CA LYS A 81 -1.28 15.49 5.41
C LYS A 81 -2.06 15.41 4.09
N PHE A 82 -2.41 14.21 3.64
CA PHE A 82 -3.08 13.97 2.36
C PHE A 82 -4.44 13.32 2.58
N ASP A 83 -5.43 13.71 1.78
CA ASP A 83 -6.79 13.18 1.90
C ASP A 83 -6.84 11.66 1.65
N GLU A 84 -6.12 11.15 0.66
CA GLU A 84 -6.02 9.71 0.43
C GLU A 84 -5.34 9.00 1.60
N GLY A 85 -4.29 9.61 2.17
CA GLY A 85 -3.59 9.08 3.33
C GLY A 85 -4.50 9.01 4.56
N LEU A 86 -5.35 10.03 4.78
CA LEU A 86 -6.34 10.03 5.84
C LEU A 86 -7.40 8.92 5.66
N GLN A 87 -7.79 8.61 4.42
CA GLN A 87 -8.69 7.50 4.15
C GLN A 87 -8.07 6.14 4.50
N ASP A 88 -6.78 5.97 4.19
CA ASP A 88 -6.04 4.74 4.48
C ASP A 88 -5.83 4.55 5.99
N ILE A 89 -5.43 5.61 6.70
CA ILE A 89 -5.33 5.62 8.16
C ILE A 89 -6.70 5.26 8.78
N ALA A 90 -7.80 5.87 8.31
CA ALA A 90 -9.14 5.60 8.82
C ALA A 90 -9.58 4.16 8.57
N MET A 91 -9.21 3.57 7.42
CA MET A 91 -9.52 2.18 7.10
C MET A 91 -8.81 1.23 8.06
N VAL A 92 -7.50 1.35 8.24
CA VAL A 92 -6.72 0.49 9.13
C VAL A 92 -7.19 0.65 10.58
N GLN A 93 -7.39 1.89 11.05
CA GLN A 93 -7.92 2.13 12.40
C GLN A 93 -9.31 1.48 12.59
N ALA A 94 -10.21 1.62 11.62
CA ALA A 94 -11.55 1.03 11.69
C ALA A 94 -11.51 -0.50 11.77
N GLN A 95 -10.57 -1.15 11.07
CA GLN A 95 -10.42 -2.60 11.11
C GLN A 95 -9.94 -3.11 12.47
N PHE A 96 -8.96 -2.44 13.10
CA PHE A 96 -8.54 -2.77 14.46
C PHE A 96 -9.65 -2.52 15.48
N LEU A 97 -10.30 -1.36 15.42
CA LEU A 97 -11.40 -1.02 16.33
C LEU A 97 -12.61 -1.96 16.18
N LYS A 98 -12.89 -2.46 14.96
CA LYS A 98 -13.92 -3.49 14.73
C LYS A 98 -13.58 -4.78 15.48
N ALA A 99 -12.32 -5.17 15.51
CA ALA A 99 -11.82 -6.33 16.25
C ALA A 99 -11.67 -6.06 17.77
N GLY A 100 -12.02 -4.86 18.24
CA GLY A 100 -11.92 -4.48 19.65
C GLY A 100 -10.47 -4.32 20.12
N VAL A 101 -9.58 -3.87 19.23
CA VAL A 101 -8.18 -3.55 19.53
C VAL A 101 -7.92 -2.10 19.13
N GLU A 102 -7.16 -1.38 19.95
CA GLU A 102 -6.64 -0.06 19.59
C GLU A 102 -5.12 -0.16 19.39
N PRO A 103 -4.62 0.02 18.15
CA PRO A 103 -3.20 -0.14 17.85
C PRO A 103 -2.41 1.11 18.27
N VAL A 104 -1.09 0.96 18.44
CA VAL A 104 -0.17 2.08 18.60
C VAL A 104 0.41 2.47 17.24
N TRP A 105 0.30 3.74 16.87
CA TRP A 105 0.82 4.27 15.62
C TRP A 105 2.23 4.80 15.82
N TYR A 106 3.21 4.22 15.12
CA TYR A 106 4.60 4.67 15.11
C TYR A 106 4.86 5.50 13.86
N VAL A 107 5.20 6.77 14.06
CA VAL A 107 5.31 7.76 12.97
C VAL A 107 6.65 8.50 12.94
N ASP A 108 6.97 9.09 11.79
CA ASP A 108 8.09 10.03 11.66
C ASP A 108 7.89 11.21 12.65
N ALA A 109 9.00 11.73 13.19
CA ALA A 109 9.00 12.89 14.11
C ALA A 109 8.17 14.08 13.62
N GLY A 110 8.27 14.39 12.33
CA GLY A 110 7.57 15.52 11.70
C GLY A 110 6.06 15.30 11.47
N ASP A 111 5.51 14.15 11.86
CA ASP A 111 4.09 13.83 11.68
C ASP A 111 3.34 13.59 13.01
N LEU A 112 4.04 13.60 14.16
CA LEU A 112 3.44 13.28 15.46
C LEU A 112 2.17 14.09 15.75
N ASN A 113 2.23 15.42 15.54
CA ASN A 113 1.10 16.31 15.78
C ASN A 113 -0.07 16.06 14.83
N ASP A 114 0.20 15.76 13.56
CA ASP A 114 -0.85 15.48 12.58
C ASP A 114 -1.62 14.21 12.95
N TYR A 115 -0.94 13.13 13.37
CA TYR A 115 -1.63 11.90 13.78
C TYR A 115 -2.32 12.06 15.15
N ASN A 116 -1.71 12.80 16.09
CA ASN A 116 -2.36 13.11 17.37
C ASN A 116 -3.68 13.89 17.16
N SER A 117 -3.72 14.80 16.19
CA SER A 117 -4.94 15.57 15.87
C SER A 117 -6.10 14.69 15.39
N LEU A 118 -5.82 13.48 14.91
CA LEU A 118 -6.84 12.49 14.53
C LEU A 118 -7.41 11.71 15.73
N GLY A 119 -6.83 11.89 16.92
CA GLY A 119 -7.18 11.16 18.14
C GLY A 119 -6.67 9.72 18.16
N LEU A 120 -5.56 9.45 17.48
CA LEU A 120 -4.89 8.15 17.49
C LEU A 120 -3.95 8.02 18.70
N LYS A 121 -3.64 6.79 19.12
CA LYS A 121 -2.55 6.53 20.06
C LYS A 121 -1.22 6.52 19.31
N VAL A 122 -0.49 7.62 19.37
CA VAL A 122 0.72 7.84 18.54
C VAL A 122 2.00 7.85 19.38
N VAL A 123 3.07 7.29 18.82
CA VAL A 123 4.44 7.35 19.34
C VAL A 123 5.35 7.82 18.20
N GLU A 124 6.24 8.77 18.48
CA GLU A 124 7.31 9.12 17.55
C GLU A 124 8.28 7.94 17.43
N GLY A 125 8.37 7.32 16.26
CA GLY A 125 9.23 6.18 15.96
C GLY A 125 10.53 6.55 15.25
N GLY A 126 10.64 7.75 14.70
CA GLY A 126 11.71 8.11 13.77
C GLY A 126 11.42 7.56 12.36
N ARG A 127 12.46 7.36 11.54
CA ARG A 127 12.30 6.82 10.18
C ARG A 127 11.83 5.36 10.24
N ARG A 128 11.33 4.84 9.11
CA ARG A 128 10.76 3.48 8.98
C ARG A 128 11.43 2.38 9.82
N ALA A 129 12.73 2.11 9.63
CA ALA A 129 13.41 1.04 10.36
C ALA A 129 13.46 1.29 11.88
N ALA A 130 13.75 2.53 12.29
CA ALA A 130 13.73 2.95 13.69
C ALA A 130 12.32 2.82 14.30
N ALA A 131 11.28 3.23 13.57
CA ALA A 131 9.89 3.10 14.00
C ALA A 131 9.49 1.63 14.21
N ARG A 132 9.93 0.74 13.31
CA ARG A 132 9.75 -0.71 13.47
C ARG A 132 10.51 -1.27 14.67
N ASN A 133 11.76 -0.84 14.89
CA ASN A 133 12.56 -1.26 16.04
C ASN A 133 11.93 -0.83 17.36
N LYS A 134 11.49 0.44 17.45
CA LYS A 134 10.81 0.97 18.63
C LYS A 134 9.54 0.18 18.97
N ALA A 135 8.77 -0.22 17.96
CA ALA A 135 7.62 -1.09 18.16
C ALA A 135 7.99 -2.48 18.70
N LEU A 136 9.06 -3.11 18.18
CA LEU A 136 9.57 -4.39 18.67
C LEU A 136 10.10 -4.29 20.11
N GLU A 137 10.76 -3.20 20.44
CA GLU A 137 11.30 -2.93 21.79
C GLU A 137 10.17 -2.75 22.80
N GLU A 138 9.14 -1.96 22.47
CA GLU A 138 7.97 -1.77 23.33
C GLU A 138 7.21 -3.09 23.54
N ALA A 139 7.03 -3.89 22.48
CA ALA A 139 6.43 -5.22 22.60
C ALA A 139 7.24 -6.14 23.53
N ALA A 140 8.57 -6.16 23.36
CA ALA A 140 9.47 -6.94 24.20
C ALA A 140 9.45 -6.46 25.66
N ARG A 141 9.41 -5.15 25.90
CA ARG A 141 9.25 -4.56 27.24
C ARG A 141 7.95 -4.98 27.91
N LEU A 142 6.88 -5.14 27.13
CA LEU A 142 5.58 -5.62 27.60
C LEU A 142 5.49 -7.15 27.70
N GLY A 143 6.52 -7.89 27.27
CA GLY A 143 6.49 -9.36 27.22
C GLY A 143 5.48 -9.92 26.21
N LYS A 144 5.17 -9.16 25.14
CA LYS A 144 4.15 -9.52 24.13
C LYS A 144 4.78 -9.76 22.76
N PRO A 145 4.23 -10.66 21.93
CA PRO A 145 4.52 -10.71 20.51
C PRO A 145 4.17 -9.37 19.85
N CYS A 146 4.96 -8.95 18.87
CA CYS A 146 4.72 -7.73 18.12
C CYS A 146 4.06 -8.06 16.78
N CYS A 147 2.84 -7.57 16.54
CA CYS A 147 2.24 -7.51 15.22
C CYS A 147 2.51 -6.12 14.63
N GLN A 148 3.15 -6.05 13.46
CA GLN A 148 3.33 -4.81 12.73
C GLN A 148 2.49 -4.80 11.46
N CYS A 149 1.82 -3.67 11.23
CA CYS A 149 0.93 -3.44 10.11
C CYS A 149 1.30 -2.13 9.41
N SER A 150 1.35 -2.15 8.09
CA SER A 150 1.45 -0.95 7.25
C SER A 150 0.08 -0.29 7.12
N ASP A 151 0.07 1.04 7.07
CA ASP A 151 -1.14 1.81 6.82
C ASP A 151 -1.57 1.80 5.33
N ASP A 152 -0.73 1.26 4.44
CA ASP A 152 -1.05 1.11 3.02
C ASP A 152 -2.01 -0.04 2.71
N ILE A 153 -2.33 -0.89 3.70
CA ILE A 153 -3.12 -2.12 3.50
C ILE A 153 -4.62 -1.81 3.60
N SER A 154 -5.37 -2.17 2.55
CA SER A 154 -6.83 -2.06 2.51
C SER A 154 -7.54 -3.38 2.81
N ARG A 155 -6.89 -4.52 2.61
CA ARG A 155 -7.53 -5.84 2.71
C ARG A 155 -6.51 -6.92 3.10
N TRP A 156 -6.94 -7.86 3.93
CA TRP A 156 -6.26 -9.12 4.21
C TRP A 156 -7.15 -10.25 3.72
N GLU A 157 -6.61 -11.10 2.87
CA GLU A 157 -7.35 -12.21 2.26
C GLU A 157 -6.58 -13.51 2.43
N PHE A 158 -7.26 -14.51 2.99
CA PHE A 158 -6.81 -15.88 3.05
C PHE A 158 -7.54 -16.72 2.02
N ARG A 159 -6.81 -17.57 1.32
CA ARG A 159 -7.38 -18.53 0.37
C ARG A 159 -6.86 -19.93 0.68
N PRO A 160 -7.60 -20.76 1.44
CA PRO A 160 -7.17 -22.11 1.72
C PRO A 160 -7.14 -22.94 0.45
N GLY A 161 -6.21 -23.89 0.38
CA GLY A 161 -6.23 -24.92 -0.65
C GLY A 161 -4.85 -25.54 -0.89
N PRO A 162 -4.84 -26.76 -1.45
CA PRO A 162 -3.62 -27.54 -1.61
C PRO A 162 -2.67 -26.89 -2.61
N ARG A 163 -1.41 -27.33 -2.59
CA ARG A 163 -0.47 -27.05 -3.68
C ARG A 163 -0.97 -27.74 -4.95
N VAL A 164 -0.86 -27.05 -6.08
CA VAL A 164 -1.19 -27.57 -7.42
C VAL A 164 0.01 -27.48 -8.36
N ALA A 165 -0.12 -28.06 -9.55
CA ALA A 165 0.90 -27.96 -10.59
C ALA A 165 1.22 -26.49 -10.91
N LYS A 166 2.48 -26.18 -11.20
CA LYS A 166 2.96 -24.81 -11.50
C LYS A 166 2.52 -24.29 -12.90
N SER A 167 1.57 -24.95 -13.58
CA SER A 167 1.03 -24.46 -14.86
C SER A 167 0.04 -23.31 -14.61
N GLU A 168 0.02 -22.32 -15.51
CA GLU A 168 -0.83 -21.13 -15.33
C GLU A 168 -2.32 -21.48 -15.19
N ASP A 169 -2.81 -22.46 -15.96
CA ASP A 169 -4.19 -22.93 -15.88
C ASP A 169 -4.51 -23.58 -14.53
N ALA A 170 -3.63 -24.42 -13.99
CA ALA A 170 -3.86 -25.07 -12.70
C ALA A 170 -3.86 -24.06 -11.55
N LEU A 171 -2.92 -23.11 -11.57
CA LEU A 171 -2.82 -22.04 -10.58
C LEU A 171 -4.07 -21.15 -10.60
N LYS A 172 -4.54 -20.75 -11.78
CA LYS A 172 -5.74 -19.94 -11.95
C LYS A 172 -7.01 -20.71 -11.58
N ALA A 173 -7.10 -21.99 -11.92
CA ALA A 173 -8.22 -22.84 -11.53
C ALA A 173 -8.31 -22.97 -10.00
N ALA A 174 -7.18 -23.24 -9.33
CA ALA A 174 -7.11 -23.34 -7.87
C ALA A 174 -7.44 -22.01 -7.17
N TRP A 175 -6.95 -20.90 -7.71
CA TRP A 175 -7.28 -19.57 -7.22
C TRP A 175 -8.78 -19.29 -7.26
N ASN A 176 -9.41 -19.54 -8.42
CA ASN A 176 -10.81 -19.25 -8.66
C ASN A 176 -11.74 -20.18 -7.88
N SER A 177 -11.33 -21.43 -7.63
CA SER A 177 -12.12 -22.38 -6.83
C SER A 177 -11.95 -22.18 -5.32
N SER A 178 -10.85 -21.59 -4.87
CA SER A 178 -10.60 -21.31 -3.46
C SER A 178 -11.52 -20.22 -2.92
N LYS A 179 -12.15 -20.49 -1.78
CA LYS A 179 -12.99 -19.53 -1.05
C LYS A 179 -12.12 -18.43 -0.46
N ALA A 180 -12.36 -17.18 -0.85
CA ALA A 180 -11.74 -16.02 -0.24
C ALA A 180 -12.32 -15.78 1.17
N VAL A 181 -11.45 -15.74 2.17
CA VAL A 181 -11.77 -15.34 3.54
C VAL A 181 -11.07 -14.01 3.80
N VAL A 182 -11.83 -12.92 3.82
CA VAL A 182 -11.33 -11.61 4.24
C VAL A 182 -11.26 -11.59 5.75
N ALA A 183 -10.21 -11.05 6.36
CA ALA A 183 -10.06 -10.97 7.80
C ALA A 183 -9.58 -9.61 8.32
N SER A 184 -9.80 -9.38 9.62
CA SER A 184 -9.19 -8.25 10.32
C SER A 184 -7.70 -8.51 10.57
N PRO A 185 -6.85 -7.48 10.68
CA PRO A 185 -5.44 -7.65 11.02
C PRO A 185 -5.23 -8.38 12.36
N VAL A 186 -6.15 -8.26 13.32
CA VAL A 186 -6.09 -8.97 14.60
C VAL A 186 -6.21 -10.49 14.40
N ALA A 187 -7.20 -10.92 13.61
CA ALA A 187 -7.41 -12.34 13.33
C ALA A 187 -6.24 -12.94 12.53
N VAL A 188 -5.68 -12.18 11.58
CA VAL A 188 -4.49 -12.60 10.82
C VAL A 188 -3.29 -12.80 11.76
N ALA A 189 -3.06 -11.87 12.68
CA ALA A 189 -1.96 -11.96 13.64
C ALA A 189 -2.10 -13.18 14.57
N GLN A 190 -3.31 -13.42 15.09
CA GLN A 190 -3.62 -14.59 15.91
C GLN A 190 -3.38 -15.89 15.14
N PHE A 191 -3.84 -15.95 13.89
CA PHE A 191 -3.63 -17.09 13.00
C PHE A 191 -2.15 -17.36 12.75
N LEU A 192 -1.38 -16.33 12.39
CA LEU A 192 0.06 -16.46 12.12
C LEU A 192 0.83 -16.88 13.38
N LEU A 193 0.49 -16.34 14.56
CA LEU A 193 1.12 -16.74 15.82
C LEU A 193 0.76 -18.18 16.21
N ALA A 194 -0.50 -18.59 16.03
CA ALA A 194 -0.92 -19.97 16.28
C ALA A 194 -0.10 -20.96 15.43
N LYS A 195 0.02 -20.67 14.13
CA LYS A 195 0.85 -21.44 13.19
C LYS A 195 2.33 -21.45 13.59
N LEU A 196 2.89 -20.28 13.90
CA LEU A 196 4.29 -20.12 14.30
C LEU A 196 4.62 -20.91 15.56
N ARG A 197 3.73 -20.88 16.56
CA ARG A 197 3.90 -21.57 17.85
C ARG A 197 3.68 -23.08 17.77
N ALA A 198 2.85 -23.54 16.86
CA ALA A 198 2.59 -24.96 16.64
C ALA A 198 3.63 -25.62 15.71
N HIS A 199 4.39 -24.84 14.95
CA HIS A 199 5.39 -25.34 13.99
C HIS A 199 6.39 -26.28 14.69
N GLU A 200 6.49 -27.49 14.14
CA GLU A 200 7.47 -28.49 14.54
C GLU A 200 8.73 -28.33 13.69
N GLY A 201 9.84 -27.98 14.31
CA GLY A 201 11.13 -27.78 13.66
C GLY A 201 12.26 -27.92 14.68
N GLN A 202 13.48 -28.19 14.20
CA GLN A 202 14.66 -28.30 15.06
C GLN A 202 14.90 -27.00 15.86
N GLN A 203 14.55 -25.86 15.27
CA GLN A 203 14.47 -24.58 15.96
C GLN A 203 13.13 -23.92 15.67
N ARG A 204 12.55 -23.30 16.69
CA ARG A 204 11.30 -22.58 16.58
C ARG A 204 11.52 -21.29 15.82
N ALA A 205 10.77 -21.07 14.74
CA ALA A 205 10.73 -19.78 14.07
C ALA A 205 10.15 -18.71 15.02
N HIS A 206 10.68 -17.48 14.93
CA HIS A 206 10.22 -16.33 15.74
C HIS A 206 9.61 -15.20 14.91
N LEU A 207 9.50 -15.37 13.60
CA LEU A 207 8.91 -14.41 12.67
C LEU A 207 7.96 -15.14 11.73
N ALA A 208 6.72 -14.70 11.67
CA ALA A 208 5.76 -15.12 10.66
C ALA A 208 5.20 -13.92 9.90
N GLY A 209 4.75 -14.14 8.67
CA GLY A 209 4.11 -13.10 7.90
C GLY A 209 3.45 -13.62 6.63
N VAL A 210 3.04 -12.66 5.80
CA VAL A 210 2.19 -12.91 4.63
C VAL A 210 3.01 -12.96 3.34
N HIS A 211 2.42 -13.48 2.28
CA HIS A 211 2.97 -13.41 0.94
C HIS A 211 3.03 -11.96 0.45
N ASN A 212 4.01 -11.65 -0.39
CA ASN A 212 4.08 -10.34 -1.04
C ASN A 212 3.05 -10.24 -2.19
N ASN A 213 2.59 -9.03 -2.52
CA ASN A 213 1.48 -8.78 -3.45
C ASN A 213 1.83 -8.98 -4.94
N GLY A 214 2.56 -10.06 -5.25
CA GLY A 214 2.83 -10.48 -6.63
C GLY A 214 1.60 -11.10 -7.30
N ILE A 215 1.87 -11.93 -8.31
CA ILE A 215 0.85 -12.70 -9.03
C ILE A 215 0.25 -13.72 -8.05
N THR A 216 -0.93 -13.41 -7.51
CA THR A 216 -1.51 -14.08 -6.34
C THR A 216 -1.86 -15.54 -6.61
N GLU A 217 -2.19 -15.90 -7.85
CA GLU A 217 -2.48 -17.30 -8.23
C GLU A 217 -1.25 -18.20 -8.07
N ARG A 218 -0.03 -17.66 -8.24
CA ARG A 218 1.22 -18.43 -8.12
C ARG A 218 1.49 -18.93 -6.72
N THR A 219 0.80 -18.39 -5.72
CA THR A 219 0.88 -18.90 -4.34
C THR A 219 0.50 -20.38 -4.27
N PHE A 220 -0.49 -20.81 -5.06
CA PHE A 220 -0.94 -22.21 -5.12
C PHE A 220 0.09 -23.17 -5.72
N GLY A 221 1.12 -22.68 -6.39
CA GLY A 221 2.24 -23.49 -6.89
C GLY A 221 3.26 -23.86 -5.80
N ARG A 222 3.06 -23.34 -4.59
CA ARG A 222 3.88 -23.52 -3.40
C ARG A 222 3.06 -24.14 -2.28
N ASP A 223 3.76 -24.71 -1.32
CA ASP A 223 3.14 -25.17 -0.09
C ASP A 223 2.52 -23.99 0.65
N GLU A 224 1.53 -24.28 1.51
CA GLU A 224 0.81 -23.26 2.27
C GLU A 224 1.76 -22.43 3.12
N TYR A 225 2.82 -23.06 3.63
CA TYR A 225 3.86 -22.42 4.43
C TYR A 225 5.25 -22.79 3.93
N GLU A 226 6.17 -21.84 4.01
CA GLU A 226 7.59 -22.09 3.74
C GLU A 226 8.45 -21.38 4.79
N THR A 227 9.63 -21.94 5.06
CA THR A 227 10.44 -21.56 6.23
C THR A 227 11.67 -20.71 5.96
N HIS A 228 11.99 -20.49 4.69
CA HIS A 228 13.22 -19.82 4.26
C HIS A 228 12.97 -18.74 3.20
N HIS A 229 11.84 -18.05 3.33
CA HIS A 229 11.35 -17.10 2.34
C HIS A 229 11.18 -15.71 2.92
N HIS A 230 11.36 -14.70 2.06
CA HIS A 230 11.14 -13.29 2.39
C HIS A 230 9.76 -13.05 3.03
N ILE A 231 9.75 -12.41 4.20
CA ILE A 231 8.55 -11.94 4.88
C ILE A 231 8.33 -10.46 4.54
N SER A 232 7.15 -10.13 4.01
CA SER A 232 6.82 -8.74 3.69
C SER A 232 6.84 -7.86 4.94
N GLY A 233 7.51 -6.71 4.85
CA GLY A 233 7.53 -5.71 5.93
C GLY A 233 6.20 -4.99 6.16
N ASP A 234 5.17 -5.27 5.34
CA ASP A 234 3.86 -4.61 5.46
C ASP A 234 2.94 -5.28 6.49
N PHE A 235 3.05 -6.60 6.66
CA PHE A 235 2.32 -7.29 7.71
C PHE A 235 3.07 -8.53 8.19
N PHE A 236 3.46 -8.52 9.47
CA PHE A 236 4.15 -9.64 10.10
C PHE A 236 3.91 -9.67 11.61
N VAL A 237 4.19 -10.83 12.21
CA VAL A 237 4.22 -11.05 13.65
C VAL A 237 5.59 -11.57 14.08
N ALA A 238 6.16 -10.96 15.12
CA ALA A 238 7.41 -11.39 15.73
C ALA A 238 7.15 -11.85 17.18
N ASP A 239 7.42 -13.13 17.47
CA ASP A 239 7.13 -13.76 18.76
C ASP A 239 8.35 -13.63 19.68
N LEU A 240 8.48 -12.46 20.33
CA LEU A 240 9.56 -12.14 21.29
C LEU A 240 10.98 -12.31 20.71
N SER A 241 11.15 -12.11 19.41
CA SER A 241 12.46 -12.17 18.75
C SER A 241 13.38 -11.03 19.22
N PRO A 242 14.67 -11.29 19.52
CA PRO A 242 15.64 -10.24 19.79
C PRO A 242 16.15 -9.54 18.51
N VAL A 243 15.84 -10.07 17.32
CA VAL A 243 16.31 -9.51 16.05
C VAL A 243 15.63 -8.16 15.78
N ARG A 244 16.38 -7.22 15.18
CA ARG A 244 15.96 -5.86 14.87
C ARG A 244 16.24 -5.51 13.41
N PHE A 245 15.50 -4.56 12.86
CA PHE A 245 15.78 -3.96 11.56
C PHE A 245 17.14 -3.28 11.59
N ASP A 246 17.89 -3.43 10.50
CA ASP A 246 19.13 -2.68 10.31
C ASP A 246 18.79 -1.28 9.79
N GLU A 247 19.01 -0.27 10.64
CA GLU A 247 18.67 1.13 10.33
C GLU A 247 19.58 1.75 9.26
N SER A 248 20.69 1.09 8.88
CA SER A 248 21.48 1.52 7.72
C SER A 248 20.73 1.31 6.40
N PHE A 249 19.72 0.44 6.37
CA PHE A 249 18.92 0.17 5.19
C PHE A 249 17.71 1.10 5.11
N ALA A 250 17.79 2.07 4.20
CA ALA A 250 16.64 2.91 3.87
C ALA A 250 15.55 2.15 3.08
N ARG A 251 15.93 1.04 2.42
CA ARG A 251 15.08 0.20 1.58
C ARG A 251 15.48 -1.27 1.72
N LYS A 252 14.55 -2.18 1.41
CA LYS A 252 14.76 -3.64 1.50
C LYS A 252 15.16 -4.07 2.92
N GLU A 253 14.80 -3.26 3.91
CA GLU A 253 15.08 -3.51 5.32
C GLU A 253 14.37 -4.78 5.82
N ASP A 254 13.26 -5.15 5.18
CA ASP A 254 12.49 -6.37 5.41
C ASP A 254 13.17 -7.64 4.89
N PHE A 255 13.90 -7.56 3.77
CA PHE A 255 14.77 -8.65 3.31
C PHE A 255 15.89 -8.92 4.32
N VAL A 256 16.57 -7.87 4.78
CA VAL A 256 17.62 -7.96 5.79
C VAL A 256 17.06 -8.51 7.11
N PHE A 257 15.91 -7.99 7.54
CA PHE A 257 15.24 -8.46 8.75
C PHE A 257 14.86 -9.94 8.68
N THR A 258 14.37 -10.40 7.51
CA THR A 258 14.05 -11.82 7.29
C THR A 258 15.30 -12.69 7.35
N VAL A 259 16.37 -12.33 6.62
CA VAL A 259 17.61 -13.10 6.60
C VAL A 259 18.22 -13.20 8.00
N ARG A 260 18.26 -12.11 8.76
CA ARG A 260 18.75 -12.12 10.15
C ARG A 260 17.91 -13.01 11.06
N HIS A 261 16.61 -13.20 10.79
CA HIS A 261 15.80 -14.18 11.52
C HIS A 261 16.15 -15.61 11.14
N ILE A 262 16.37 -15.89 9.86
CA ILE A 262 16.79 -17.22 9.41
C ILE A 262 18.18 -17.56 9.98
N GLU A 263 19.13 -16.64 9.94
CA GLU A 263 20.46 -16.84 10.55
C GLU A 263 20.37 -17.09 12.06
N LYS A 264 19.46 -16.40 12.76
CA LYS A 264 19.34 -16.48 14.22
C LYS A 264 18.55 -17.70 14.72
N HIS A 265 17.49 -18.07 14.00
CA HIS A 265 16.47 -19.04 14.44
C HIS A 265 16.30 -20.21 13.46
N ALA A 266 17.21 -20.34 12.49
CA ALA A 266 17.21 -21.30 11.39
C ALA A 266 15.96 -21.25 10.48
N SER A 267 14.98 -20.40 10.75
CA SER A 267 13.72 -20.36 10.00
C SER A 267 12.89 -19.11 10.29
N VAL A 268 11.99 -18.82 9.35
CA VAL A 268 10.84 -17.92 9.47
C VAL A 268 9.59 -18.73 9.10
N LEU A 269 8.39 -18.16 9.16
CA LEU A 269 7.18 -18.82 8.66
C LEU A 269 6.38 -17.90 7.74
N ARG A 270 6.52 -18.08 6.43
CA ARG A 270 5.70 -17.35 5.46
C ARG A 270 4.44 -18.13 5.15
N CYS A 271 3.26 -17.56 5.39
CA CYS A 271 2.02 -18.13 4.88
C CYS A 271 1.77 -17.65 3.45
N ASN A 272 1.88 -18.56 2.48
CA ASN A 272 1.67 -18.27 1.07
C ASN A 272 0.19 -18.06 0.71
N ARG A 273 -0.75 -18.51 1.57
CA ARG A 273 -2.19 -18.33 1.34
C ARG A 273 -2.76 -17.05 1.93
N TRP A 274 -1.97 -16.30 2.70
CA TRP A 274 -2.31 -14.95 3.12
C TRP A 274 -1.76 -13.92 2.14
N MET A 275 -2.64 -13.06 1.69
CA MET A 275 -2.32 -11.94 0.81
C MET A 275 -2.87 -10.67 1.40
N ILE A 276 -2.21 -9.57 1.05
CA ILE A 276 -2.66 -8.25 1.41
C ILE A 276 -2.96 -7.46 0.14
N GLU A 277 -3.89 -6.52 0.19
CA GLU A 277 -4.04 -5.52 -0.85
C GLU A 277 -3.45 -4.23 -0.31
N ALA A 278 -2.35 -3.77 -0.92
CA ALA A 278 -1.64 -2.61 -0.41
C ALA A 278 -1.14 -1.68 -1.51
N LYS A 279 -1.20 -0.37 -1.24
CA LYS A 279 -1.06 0.70 -2.24
C LYS A 279 0.37 1.24 -2.42
N HIS A 280 1.39 0.42 -2.16
CA HIS A 280 2.81 0.82 -2.02
C HIS A 280 3.37 1.78 -3.08
N ARG A 281 2.97 1.63 -4.35
CA ARG A 281 3.57 2.39 -5.47
C ARG A 281 2.78 3.64 -5.86
N LYS A 282 1.53 3.77 -5.40
CA LYS A 282 0.59 4.82 -5.86
C LYS A 282 0.22 5.82 -4.77
N ASN A 283 0.39 5.47 -3.50
CA ASN A 283 -0.06 6.34 -2.41
C ASN A 283 0.77 7.63 -2.28
N PRO A 284 0.11 8.80 -2.18
CA PRO A 284 0.78 10.08 -1.96
C PRO A 284 1.40 10.14 -0.57
N GLY A 285 2.62 10.69 -0.48
CA GLY A 285 3.40 10.69 0.75
C GLY A 285 4.30 9.48 0.92
N GLY A 286 4.84 9.34 2.13
CA GLY A 286 5.75 8.27 2.54
C GLY A 286 6.95 8.08 1.62
N ALA A 287 7.17 6.83 1.22
CA ALA A 287 8.28 6.39 0.39
C ALA A 287 8.36 7.01 -1.03
N ASN A 288 7.28 7.63 -1.52
CA ASN A 288 7.14 7.98 -2.92
C ASN A 288 7.43 9.46 -3.24
N THR A 289 7.71 10.30 -2.23
CA THR A 289 7.82 11.76 -2.42
C THR A 289 9.10 12.22 -3.12
N ASN A 290 10.21 11.48 -3.03
CA ASN A 290 11.47 11.79 -3.72
C ASN A 290 11.90 10.62 -4.61
N LYS A 291 11.53 10.65 -5.90
CA LYS A 291 11.80 9.55 -6.85
C LYS A 291 13.30 9.29 -7.04
N GLU A 292 14.12 10.33 -7.14
CA GLU A 292 15.56 10.20 -7.39
C GLU A 292 16.31 9.72 -6.15
N GLY A 293 16.08 10.37 -5.00
CA GLY A 293 16.64 9.93 -3.72
C GLY A 293 16.21 8.50 -3.38
N ARG A 294 14.96 8.12 -3.71
CA ARG A 294 14.49 6.74 -3.60
C ARG A 294 15.29 5.80 -4.49
N ARG A 295 15.48 6.11 -5.78
CA ARG A 295 16.25 5.25 -6.70
C ARG A 295 17.68 5.03 -6.20
N LYS A 296 18.34 6.09 -5.74
CA LYS A 296 19.69 6.00 -5.17
C LYS A 296 19.71 5.10 -3.92
N ALA A 297 18.77 5.29 -3.01
CA ALA A 297 18.64 4.47 -1.80
C ALA A 297 18.31 3.00 -2.10
N GLU A 298 17.44 2.74 -3.09
CA GLU A 298 17.10 1.38 -3.54
C GLU A 298 18.34 0.67 -4.13
N LYS A 299 19.09 1.36 -4.99
CA LYS A 299 20.32 0.83 -5.60
C LYS A 299 21.39 0.54 -4.54
N GLN A 300 21.64 1.48 -3.64
CA GLN A 300 22.60 1.28 -2.54
C GLN A 300 22.20 0.07 -1.68
N SER A 301 20.94 0.00 -1.27
CA SER A 301 20.45 -1.12 -0.44
C SER A 301 20.56 -2.47 -1.16
N GLN A 302 20.37 -2.48 -2.48
CA GLN A 302 20.55 -3.68 -3.29
C GLN A 302 22.02 -4.10 -3.38
N GLU A 303 22.93 -3.17 -3.62
CA GLU A 303 24.38 -3.43 -3.64
C GLU A 303 24.86 -3.95 -2.29
N ASP A 304 24.43 -3.32 -1.20
CA ASP A 304 24.79 -3.72 0.16
C ASP A 304 24.27 -5.13 0.51
N ILE A 305 23.02 -5.47 0.16
CA ILE A 305 22.47 -6.81 0.40
C ILE A 305 23.22 -7.88 -0.40
N LEU A 306 23.51 -7.62 -1.68
CA LEU A 306 24.25 -8.55 -2.53
C LEU A 306 25.68 -8.76 -2.03
N ALA A 307 26.32 -7.72 -1.48
CA ALA A 307 27.65 -7.80 -0.91
C ALA A 307 27.67 -8.58 0.42
N ARG A 308 26.66 -8.39 1.28
CA ARG A 308 26.57 -9.03 2.60
C ARG A 308 26.16 -10.51 2.51
N TRP A 309 25.31 -10.87 1.56
CA TRP A 309 24.78 -12.24 1.41
C TRP A 309 24.76 -12.70 -0.06
N PRO A 310 25.94 -12.84 -0.70
CA PRO A 310 26.05 -13.16 -2.13
C PRO A 310 25.47 -14.54 -2.50
N GLN A 311 25.41 -15.47 -1.54
CA GLN A 311 24.81 -16.80 -1.71
C GLN A 311 23.29 -16.82 -1.52
N VAL A 312 22.73 -15.81 -0.86
CA VAL A 312 21.28 -15.73 -0.56
C VAL A 312 20.55 -14.88 -1.59
N PHE A 313 21.19 -13.84 -2.11
CA PHE A 313 20.56 -12.89 -3.02
C PHE A 313 21.19 -12.90 -4.40
N ARG A 314 20.33 -12.77 -5.40
CA ARG A 314 20.72 -12.49 -6.78
C ARG A 314 19.87 -11.36 -7.35
N LYS A 315 20.41 -10.65 -8.34
CA LYS A 315 19.65 -9.63 -9.08
C LYS A 315 18.48 -10.29 -9.82
N HIS A 316 17.34 -9.61 -9.84
CA HIS A 316 16.23 -10.05 -10.68
C HIS A 316 16.60 -9.86 -12.16
N LYS A 317 16.17 -10.79 -13.04
CA LYS A 317 16.60 -10.84 -14.44
C LYS A 317 16.10 -9.66 -15.28
N THR A 318 14.86 -9.22 -15.05
CA THR A 318 14.20 -8.15 -15.83
C THR A 318 14.01 -6.85 -15.04
N GLU A 319 13.59 -6.95 -13.78
CA GLU A 319 13.45 -5.81 -12.87
C GLU A 319 14.78 -5.41 -12.22
N GLU A 320 15.49 -4.43 -12.78
CA GLU A 320 16.82 -3.97 -12.31
C GLU A 320 16.89 -3.68 -10.79
N ARG A 321 15.78 -3.22 -10.20
CA ARG A 321 15.69 -2.79 -8.78
C ARG A 321 15.20 -3.87 -7.83
N GLU A 322 14.90 -5.07 -8.35
CA GLU A 322 14.43 -6.18 -7.54
C GLU A 322 15.55 -7.19 -7.31
N VAL A 323 15.46 -7.88 -6.16
CA VAL A 323 16.37 -8.95 -5.79
C VAL A 323 15.53 -10.19 -5.55
N ILE A 324 16.10 -11.34 -5.88
CA ILE A 324 15.52 -12.64 -5.57
C ILE A 324 16.29 -13.19 -4.37
N MET A 325 15.56 -13.50 -3.31
CA MET A 325 16.07 -14.20 -2.14
C MET A 325 15.89 -15.71 -2.35
N THR A 326 16.93 -16.50 -2.11
CA THR A 326 16.91 -17.97 -2.17
C THR A 326 17.89 -18.49 -1.12
N TRP A 327 17.42 -19.27 -0.16
CA TRP A 327 18.28 -19.77 0.91
C TRP A 327 19.08 -21.01 0.45
N PRO A 328 20.40 -21.10 0.72
CA PRO A 328 21.26 -22.15 0.17
C PRO A 328 20.90 -23.60 0.54
N ASP A 329 20.33 -23.81 1.73
CA ASP A 329 20.01 -25.17 2.23
C ASP A 329 18.74 -25.76 1.61
N GLN A 330 18.05 -25.00 0.77
CA GLN A 330 17.07 -25.57 -0.13
C GLN A 330 17.87 -26.20 -1.27
N GLU A 331 18.06 -27.53 -1.25
CA GLU A 331 18.36 -28.25 -2.50
C GLU A 331 17.39 -27.69 -3.52
N PRO A 332 17.88 -27.04 -4.60
CA PRO A 332 17.05 -26.19 -5.43
C PRO A 332 15.97 -27.08 -6.01
N ASP A 333 14.73 -27.01 -5.45
CA ASP A 333 13.56 -27.87 -5.73
C ASP A 333 13.92 -28.73 -6.93
N SER A 334 14.59 -29.88 -6.71
CA SER A 334 15.31 -30.56 -7.79
C SER A 334 14.27 -30.83 -8.84
N GLU A 335 14.26 -29.96 -9.86
CA GLU A 335 13.10 -29.87 -10.70
C GLU A 335 12.99 -31.25 -11.29
N GLY A 336 11.78 -31.78 -11.37
CA GLY A 336 11.50 -32.69 -12.46
C GLY A 336 11.72 -31.93 -13.77
N GLU A 337 12.96 -31.54 -14.10
CA GLU A 337 13.56 -31.97 -15.34
C GLU A 337 13.33 -33.48 -15.40
N VAL A 338 12.12 -33.85 -15.84
CA VAL A 338 12.00 -34.92 -16.81
C VAL A 338 13.10 -34.59 -17.80
N ALA A 339 14.22 -35.32 -17.70
CA ALA A 339 15.36 -35.16 -18.57
C ALA A 339 14.77 -35.04 -19.96
N LYS A 340 14.80 -33.83 -20.52
CA LYS A 340 14.46 -33.65 -21.92
C LYS A 340 15.59 -34.35 -22.62
N GLU A 341 15.36 -35.62 -22.91
CA GLU A 341 16.15 -36.43 -23.81
C GLU A 341 16.50 -35.51 -24.97
N PRO A 342 17.80 -35.33 -25.28
CA PRO A 342 18.21 -34.35 -26.26
C PRO A 342 17.50 -34.70 -27.55
N LYS A 343 16.49 -33.89 -27.92
CA LYS A 343 15.83 -33.99 -29.20
C LYS A 343 16.90 -33.68 -30.24
N ARG A 344 17.59 -34.74 -30.69
CA ARG A 344 18.37 -34.76 -31.91
C ARG A 344 17.41 -34.25 -32.97
N LYS A 345 17.62 -33.00 -33.42
CA LYS A 345 16.95 -32.50 -34.62
C LYS A 345 17.24 -33.53 -35.72
N PRO A 346 16.24 -34.14 -36.36
CA PRO A 346 16.50 -34.97 -37.52
C PRO A 346 17.23 -34.10 -38.54
N LYS A 347 18.46 -34.49 -38.84
CA LYS A 347 19.28 -33.92 -39.89
C LYS A 347 18.50 -34.19 -41.17
N ARG A 348 17.81 -33.16 -41.66
CA ARG A 348 17.08 -33.21 -42.92
C ARG A 348 18.13 -33.42 -44.01
N VAL A 349 18.28 -34.68 -44.43
CA VAL A 349 18.98 -35.03 -45.66
C VAL A 349 18.18 -34.35 -46.76
N ARG A 350 18.76 -33.31 -47.35
CA ARG A 350 18.31 -32.80 -48.64
C ARG A 350 18.89 -33.77 -49.66
N GLU A 351 18.02 -34.55 -50.27
CA GLU A 351 18.32 -35.19 -51.54
C GLU A 351 18.44 -34.10 -52.60
N ASP A 352 19.48 -34.28 -53.40
CA ASP A 352 19.88 -33.45 -54.52
C ASP A 352 18.87 -33.61 -55.66
N ASP A 353 18.44 -32.49 -56.24
CA ASP A 353 18.02 -32.45 -57.64
C ASP A 353 18.62 -31.17 -58.24
N GLU A 354 19.52 -31.41 -59.20
CA GLU A 354 20.14 -30.45 -60.09
C GLU A 354 19.08 -29.83 -61.03
N GLU A 355 19.13 -28.51 -61.26
CA GLU A 355 19.15 -28.00 -62.64
C GLU A 355 19.58 -26.53 -62.70
N ASP A 356 20.37 -26.26 -63.73
CA ASP A 356 21.10 -25.05 -64.06
C ASP A 356 20.26 -23.77 -64.25
N LYS A 357 20.86 -22.63 -63.88
CA LYS A 357 21.05 -21.47 -64.79
C LYS A 357 21.81 -20.30 -64.12
N GLU A 358 23.11 -20.27 -64.42
CA GLU A 358 23.88 -19.14 -64.95
C GLU A 358 23.30 -17.70 -64.83
N ALA A 359 24.01 -16.80 -64.10
CA ALA A 359 24.58 -15.55 -64.65
C ALA A 359 25.20 -14.59 -63.58
N LYS A 360 26.50 -14.34 -63.77
CA LYS A 360 27.25 -13.05 -63.66
C LYS A 360 27.39 -12.30 -62.30
N LYS A 361 28.65 -12.38 -61.81
CA LYS A 361 29.51 -11.40 -61.08
C LYS A 361 29.30 -9.91 -61.49
N PRO A 362 29.78 -8.87 -60.75
CA PRO A 362 31.05 -8.84 -59.97
C PRO A 362 31.05 -8.04 -58.62
N PRO A 363 32.19 -8.03 -57.90
CA PRO A 363 32.32 -7.52 -56.52
C PRO A 363 33.10 -6.19 -56.37
N THR A 364 33.24 -5.77 -55.10
CA THR A 364 34.22 -4.83 -54.47
C THR A 364 33.96 -3.32 -54.62
N PRO A 365 34.53 -2.40 -53.77
CA PRO A 365 35.38 -2.60 -52.58
C PRO A 365 35.14 -1.65 -51.37
N LEU A 366 35.91 -1.95 -50.30
CA LEU A 366 36.35 -1.12 -49.17
C LEU A 366 36.75 0.33 -49.59
N ASP A 367 36.68 1.30 -48.66
CA ASP A 367 37.83 1.80 -47.86
C ASP A 367 37.63 3.24 -47.27
N PHE A 368 38.44 3.58 -46.24
CA PHE A 368 38.80 4.90 -45.69
C PHE A 368 37.76 5.74 -44.90
N THR A 369 38.06 6.54 -43.87
CA THR A 369 39.31 7.00 -43.21
C THR A 369 38.97 7.60 -41.84
N LYS A 370 40.00 7.63 -40.97
CA LYS A 370 40.16 8.40 -39.72
C LYS A 370 40.28 9.91 -39.99
N PRO A 371 40.05 10.78 -38.99
CA PRO A 371 41.13 11.72 -38.62
C PRO A 371 41.28 11.97 -37.10
N ALA A 372 42.41 12.57 -36.74
CA ALA A 372 42.89 12.83 -35.39
C ALA A 372 42.84 14.33 -35.00
N THR A 373 42.55 14.58 -33.71
CA THR A 373 42.93 15.67 -32.75
C THR A 373 43.33 17.10 -33.19
N PRO A 374 43.02 18.12 -32.34
CA PRO A 374 44.08 18.71 -31.51
C PRO A 374 43.69 19.12 -30.06
N LYS A 375 44.76 19.45 -29.30
CA LYS A 375 44.93 19.78 -27.87
C LYS A 375 44.39 21.15 -27.42
N ASP A 376 44.42 21.29 -26.08
CA ASP A 376 44.59 22.50 -25.25
C ASP A 376 43.35 23.30 -24.81
N SER A 377 43.05 23.24 -23.50
CA SER A 377 42.87 24.45 -22.68
C SER A 377 42.90 24.16 -21.16
N ALA A 378 43.88 24.81 -20.52
CA ALA A 378 44.03 25.27 -19.14
C ALA A 378 43.05 24.84 -18.01
N LYS A 379 43.68 24.38 -16.94
CA LYS A 379 43.19 24.17 -15.57
C LYS A 379 43.19 25.52 -14.79
N PRO A 380 42.12 25.91 -14.08
CA PRO A 380 42.20 27.00 -13.10
C PRO A 380 42.63 26.49 -11.71
N PRO A 381 43.33 27.33 -10.93
CA PRO A 381 43.96 26.94 -9.66
C PRO A 381 42.98 26.86 -8.49
N THR A 382 43.27 25.94 -7.59
CA THR A 382 42.65 25.76 -6.27
C THR A 382 43.13 26.87 -5.31
N PRO A 383 42.24 27.59 -4.59
CA PRO A 383 42.65 28.41 -3.45
C PRO A 383 42.88 27.54 -2.21
N LYS A 384 44.04 27.72 -1.59
CA LYS A 384 44.40 27.24 -0.25
C LYS A 384 43.76 28.12 0.84
N GLU A 385 43.61 27.47 2.00
CA GLU A 385 43.61 28.01 3.37
C GLU A 385 42.39 28.79 3.89
N GLY A 386 41.83 28.25 4.97
CA GLY A 386 40.83 28.88 5.82
C GLY A 386 40.62 28.06 7.10
N ALA A 387 41.54 28.26 8.05
CA ALA A 387 41.42 28.11 9.50
C ALA A 387 40.56 26.97 10.12
N ARG A 388 41.28 26.10 10.82
CA ARG A 388 40.82 25.18 11.88
C ARG A 388 40.39 25.98 13.12
N PRO A 389 39.21 25.75 13.74
CA PRO A 389 38.99 26.10 15.14
C PRO A 389 39.38 24.92 16.04
N GLY A 390 40.13 25.24 17.08
CA GLY A 390 40.82 24.30 17.96
C GLY A 390 39.92 23.38 18.79
N THR A 391 40.57 22.28 19.18
CA THR A 391 40.17 21.33 20.21
C THR A 391 40.36 21.97 21.59
N PRO A 392 39.34 21.99 22.47
CA PRO A 392 39.58 22.23 23.90
C PRO A 392 40.09 20.94 24.56
N LYS A 393 41.24 21.08 25.21
CA LYS A 393 41.85 20.10 26.11
C LYS A 393 40.99 19.86 27.37
N GLU A 394 41.09 18.63 27.83
CA GLU A 394 40.80 18.08 29.16
C GLU A 394 40.67 19.06 30.33
N VAL A 395 39.60 18.87 31.11
CA VAL A 395 39.63 18.99 32.57
C VAL A 395 38.69 17.94 33.15
N GLY A 396 39.16 17.17 34.15
CA GLY A 396 38.28 16.67 35.21
C GLY A 396 38.17 15.15 35.37
N LYS A 397 39.13 14.56 36.09
CA LYS A 397 38.93 13.33 36.87
C LYS A 397 37.87 13.58 37.97
N SER A 398 36.84 12.75 38.01
CA SER A 398 36.09 12.36 39.22
C SER A 398 35.23 11.16 38.82
N GLY A 399 35.45 9.94 39.30
CA GLY A 399 35.31 9.54 40.69
C GLY A 399 34.25 8.46 40.70
N THR A 400 34.68 7.20 40.81
CA THR A 400 33.84 6.01 40.89
C THR A 400 32.98 6.06 42.17
N PRO A 401 31.65 5.91 42.11
CA PRO A 401 30.88 5.57 43.30
C PRO A 401 30.66 4.06 43.38
N LYS A 402 31.08 3.54 44.53
CA LYS A 402 30.76 2.22 45.06
C LYS A 402 29.27 1.92 45.00
N GLU A 403 29.03 0.69 44.58
CA GLU A 403 27.91 -0.17 44.88
C GLU A 403 27.41 0.00 46.34
N ALA A 404 26.13 0.37 46.50
CA ALA A 404 25.41 0.29 47.76
C ALA A 404 24.02 -0.27 47.47
N ALA A 405 23.82 -1.52 47.88
CA ALA A 405 22.53 -2.19 47.91
C ALA A 405 21.60 -1.50 48.91
N ALA A 406 20.50 -0.91 48.42
CA ALA A 406 19.39 -0.47 49.25
C ALA A 406 18.12 -1.22 48.82
N LYS A 407 17.57 -2.01 49.75
CA LYS A 407 16.25 -2.65 49.64
C LYS A 407 15.16 -1.58 49.42
N PRO A 408 14.14 -1.85 48.60
CA PRO A 408 12.98 -0.97 48.53
C PRO A 408 12.11 -1.10 49.79
N PRO A 409 11.53 0.00 50.30
CA PRO A 409 10.59 -0.05 51.42
C PRO A 409 9.22 -0.57 50.97
N THR A 410 8.64 -1.42 51.81
CA THR A 410 7.29 -1.96 51.74
C THR A 410 6.25 -0.83 51.77
N PRO A 411 5.28 -0.76 50.84
CA PRO A 411 4.14 0.15 50.98
C PRO A 411 3.20 -0.35 52.09
N LYS A 412 2.93 0.53 53.05
CA LYS A 412 1.90 0.37 54.08
C LYS A 412 0.51 0.40 53.48
N ASP A 413 -0.36 -0.44 54.04
CA ASP A 413 -1.80 -0.53 53.82
C ASP A 413 -2.49 0.83 53.74
N ALA A 414 -3.26 1.02 52.65
CA ALA A 414 -4.28 2.06 52.54
C ALA A 414 -5.66 1.39 52.42
N SER A 415 -6.33 1.32 53.57
CA SER A 415 -7.77 1.59 53.80
C SER A 415 -8.78 1.36 52.66
N LYS A 416 -9.70 0.42 52.94
CA LYS A 416 -11.09 0.24 52.48
C LYS A 416 -11.72 1.37 51.62
N PRO A 417 -12.36 1.03 50.48
CA PRO A 417 -13.32 1.90 49.82
C PRO A 417 -14.68 1.88 50.55
N GLY A 418 -15.22 3.07 50.83
CA GLY A 418 -16.57 3.26 51.32
C GLY A 418 -17.64 3.04 50.25
N THR A 419 -18.76 2.48 50.68
CA THR A 419 -19.97 2.18 49.91
C THR A 419 -20.65 3.47 49.42
N PRO A 420 -21.00 3.61 48.13
CA PRO A 420 -21.86 4.69 47.66
C PRO A 420 -23.33 4.44 48.04
N LYS A 421 -23.96 5.45 48.65
CA LYS A 421 -25.41 5.50 48.94
C LYS A 421 -26.20 5.69 47.65
N ASP A 422 -27.29 4.96 47.55
CA ASP A 422 -28.35 5.09 46.56
C ASP A 422 -28.98 6.49 46.56
N THR A 423 -28.95 7.17 45.40
CA THR A 423 -29.83 8.29 45.10
C THR A 423 -30.81 7.89 43.99
N LYS A 424 -32.08 7.91 44.38
CA LYS A 424 -33.29 7.62 43.63
C LYS A 424 -33.45 8.50 42.37
N PRO A 425 -33.84 7.97 41.20
CA PRO A 425 -34.15 8.80 40.04
C PRO A 425 -35.49 9.51 40.19
N GLY A 426 -35.49 10.84 40.02
CA GLY A 426 -36.69 11.67 39.90
C GLY A 426 -37.26 11.63 38.48
N THR A 427 -38.58 11.49 38.40
CA THR A 427 -39.42 11.50 37.20
C THR A 427 -39.39 12.86 36.49
N PRO A 428 -39.26 12.92 35.14
CA PRO A 428 -39.46 14.17 34.40
C PRO A 428 -40.96 14.41 34.16
N LYS A 429 -41.43 15.61 34.55
CA LYS A 429 -42.75 16.15 34.19
C LYS A 429 -42.78 16.57 32.73
N GLU A 430 -43.81 16.14 32.01
CA GLU A 430 -44.26 16.72 30.74
C GLU A 430 -44.58 18.20 30.91
N GLY A 431 -44.04 19.03 30.03
CA GLY A 431 -44.39 20.43 29.85
C GLY A 431 -44.72 20.67 28.38
N THR A 432 -46.02 20.69 28.09
CA THR A 432 -46.63 20.96 26.80
C THR A 432 -46.65 22.47 26.59
N GLU A 433 -45.84 23.01 25.67
CA GLU A 433 -46.05 24.36 25.16
C GLU A 433 -45.85 24.44 23.64
N THR A 434 -46.95 24.70 22.96
CA THR A 434 -47.10 25.04 21.55
C THR A 434 -46.78 26.51 21.32
N PRO A 435 -46.08 26.90 20.23
CA PRO A 435 -46.16 28.26 19.72
C PRO A 435 -46.84 28.32 18.35
N LYS A 436 -48.04 28.90 18.40
CA LYS A 436 -48.66 29.89 17.50
C LYS A 436 -48.11 30.05 16.07
N THR A 437 -49.01 29.77 15.14
CA THR A 437 -49.14 30.30 13.78
C THR A 437 -49.03 31.83 13.70
N ARG A 438 -48.27 32.35 12.73
CA ARG A 438 -48.36 33.74 12.26
C ARG A 438 -48.52 33.79 10.74
N LYS A 439 -49.53 34.55 10.33
CA LYS A 439 -50.01 34.83 8.98
C LYS A 439 -49.00 35.58 8.10
N GLU A 440 -49.08 35.29 6.80
CA GLU A 440 -48.63 36.13 5.67
C GLU A 440 -49.31 37.51 5.64
N PRO A 441 -48.77 38.46 4.85
CA PRO A 441 -49.42 38.69 3.55
C PRO A 441 -48.47 39.06 2.38
N GLY A 442 -48.83 38.59 1.17
CA GLY A 442 -49.18 39.48 0.04
C GLY A 442 -48.10 40.08 -0.87
N LYS A 443 -47.89 39.40 -2.01
CA LYS A 443 -47.77 39.86 -3.43
C LYS A 443 -47.20 41.26 -3.76
N THR A 444 -46.21 41.27 -4.68
CA THR A 444 -46.29 41.93 -6.01
C THR A 444 -45.19 41.41 -6.95
N ALA A 445 -45.49 41.37 -8.25
CA ALA A 445 -44.65 40.88 -9.34
C ALA A 445 -44.47 42.00 -10.39
N THR A 446 -43.24 42.17 -10.92
CA THR A 446 -42.92 42.53 -12.33
C THR A 446 -41.43 42.20 -12.63
N PRO A 447 -41.07 41.68 -13.83
CA PRO A 447 -39.70 41.34 -14.27
C PRO A 447 -39.14 42.36 -15.31
N PRO A 448 -38.03 42.09 -16.02
CA PRO A 448 -36.69 41.63 -15.61
C PRO A 448 -35.59 42.63 -16.06
N ASP A 449 -34.36 42.49 -15.56
CA ASP A 449 -33.19 43.03 -16.26
C ASP A 449 -32.01 42.05 -16.25
N VAL A 450 -31.33 42.05 -17.39
CA VAL A 450 -30.35 41.08 -17.88
C VAL A 450 -28.97 41.49 -17.38
N SER A 451 -28.32 40.65 -16.57
CA SER A 451 -26.86 40.62 -16.55
C SER A 451 -26.34 39.24 -16.17
N ASN A 452 -25.73 38.60 -17.18
CA ASN A 452 -25.13 37.28 -17.10
C ASN A 452 -23.67 37.47 -16.66
N LYS A 453 -23.33 37.12 -15.42
CA LYS A 453 -21.94 36.92 -14.96
C LYS A 453 -21.85 35.54 -14.35
N GLY A 454 -21.12 34.66 -15.05
CA GLY A 454 -20.99 33.25 -14.73
C GLY A 454 -20.31 33.00 -13.39
N ALA A 455 -20.96 32.21 -12.56
CA ALA A 455 -20.35 31.50 -11.45
C ALA A 455 -19.93 30.11 -11.93
N ALA A 456 -18.64 29.79 -11.80
CA ALA A 456 -18.12 28.45 -12.03
C ALA A 456 -18.73 27.51 -10.98
N GLY A 457 -19.65 26.65 -11.41
CA GLY A 457 -20.31 25.67 -10.56
C GLY A 457 -19.39 24.50 -10.27
N ASP A 458 -19.25 24.17 -8.99
CA ASP A 458 -18.77 22.87 -8.51
C ASP A 458 -19.63 21.75 -9.12
N GLN A 459 -19.10 21.07 -10.14
CA GLN A 459 -19.73 19.84 -10.63
C GLN A 459 -19.43 18.69 -9.66
N PRO A 460 -20.45 17.90 -9.27
CA PRO A 460 -20.25 16.71 -8.45
C PRO A 460 -19.32 15.72 -9.19
N PRO A 461 -18.52 14.91 -8.48
CA PRO A 461 -17.61 13.96 -9.10
C PRO A 461 -18.40 12.97 -9.96
N THR A 462 -18.30 13.14 -11.28
CA THR A 462 -18.96 12.28 -12.25
C THR A 462 -18.34 10.89 -12.16
N LYS A 463 -19.19 9.86 -12.11
CA LYS A 463 -18.77 8.46 -12.11
C LYS A 463 -17.92 8.21 -13.36
N LYS A 464 -16.69 7.71 -13.19
CA LYS A 464 -15.81 7.36 -14.32
C LYS A 464 -16.52 6.41 -15.27
N LEU A 465 -16.66 6.82 -16.53
CA LEU A 465 -17.23 6.00 -17.59
C LEU A 465 -16.30 4.82 -17.90
N ARG A 466 -16.87 3.66 -18.23
CA ARG A 466 -16.15 2.47 -18.72
C ARG A 466 -16.55 2.18 -20.16
N ALA A 467 -15.73 1.40 -20.86
CA ALA A 467 -15.98 1.05 -22.26
C ALA A 467 -17.36 0.38 -22.48
N LYS A 468 -17.79 -0.48 -21.55
CA LYS A 468 -19.13 -1.10 -21.57
C LYS A 468 -20.25 -0.05 -21.52
N ASP A 469 -20.07 1.01 -20.74
CA ASP A 469 -21.09 2.03 -20.57
C ASP A 469 -21.30 2.76 -21.92
N ILE A 470 -20.21 3.07 -22.64
CA ILE A 470 -20.24 3.65 -23.99
C ILE A 470 -20.98 2.74 -24.98
N GLN A 471 -20.62 1.47 -25.02
CA GLN A 471 -21.22 0.51 -25.95
C GLN A 471 -22.72 0.32 -25.72
N GLN A 472 -23.17 0.37 -24.47
CA GLN A 472 -24.55 0.06 -24.13
C GLN A 472 -25.49 1.27 -24.25
N ASN A 473 -24.99 2.48 -23.92
CA ASN A 473 -25.89 3.61 -23.68
C ASN A 473 -25.59 4.86 -24.54
N TYR A 474 -24.44 4.91 -25.23
CA TYR A 474 -23.98 6.17 -25.84
C TYR A 474 -23.62 6.06 -27.32
N MET A 475 -23.93 4.94 -27.98
CA MET A 475 -23.56 4.73 -29.39
C MET A 475 -24.19 5.72 -30.36
N ASP A 476 -25.37 6.27 -30.02
CA ASP A 476 -26.08 7.27 -30.82
C ASP A 476 -25.78 8.72 -30.42
N SER A 477 -25.06 8.95 -29.31
CA SER A 477 -24.71 10.28 -28.85
C SER A 477 -23.70 10.95 -29.78
N ILE A 478 -23.77 12.28 -29.86
CA ILE A 478 -22.83 13.11 -30.62
C ILE A 478 -21.65 13.49 -29.72
N ILE A 479 -20.44 13.31 -30.23
CA ILE A 479 -19.21 13.69 -29.52
C ILE A 479 -19.05 15.21 -29.60
N THR A 480 -18.99 15.87 -28.45
CA THR A 480 -18.84 17.33 -28.36
C THR A 480 -17.47 17.73 -27.81
N LYS A 481 -17.07 18.98 -28.05
CA LYS A 481 -15.86 19.55 -27.47
C LYS A 481 -16.11 19.92 -26.02
N ALA A 482 -15.22 19.52 -25.11
CA ALA A 482 -15.25 19.97 -23.72
C ALA A 482 -14.29 21.14 -23.46
N GLU A 483 -14.33 21.69 -22.24
CA GLU A 483 -13.58 22.91 -21.88
C GLU A 483 -12.06 22.68 -21.85
N LYS A 484 -11.61 21.47 -21.49
CA LYS A 484 -10.19 21.17 -21.35
C LYS A 484 -9.57 20.85 -22.70
N VAL A 485 -8.47 21.53 -23.02
CA VAL A 485 -7.70 21.30 -24.24
C VAL A 485 -6.58 20.28 -23.99
N PRO A 486 -6.40 19.25 -24.84
CA PRO A 486 -5.27 18.34 -24.73
C PRO A 486 -3.93 19.06 -24.93
N ALA A 487 -2.96 18.81 -24.04
CA ALA A 487 -1.63 19.43 -24.13
C ALA A 487 -0.72 18.78 -25.19
N THR A 488 -0.98 17.53 -25.56
CA THR A 488 -0.20 16.80 -26.56
C THR A 488 -0.87 16.87 -27.93
N GLU A 489 -0.10 17.26 -28.94
CA GLU A 489 -0.58 17.51 -30.31
C GLU A 489 -1.37 16.33 -30.91
N TYR A 490 -0.87 15.10 -30.77
CA TYR A 490 -1.56 13.94 -31.33
C TYR A 490 -2.93 13.67 -30.68
N ILE A 491 -3.09 13.96 -29.38
CA ILE A 491 -4.39 13.85 -28.70
C ILE A 491 -5.30 14.98 -29.17
N ALA A 492 -4.79 16.19 -29.32
CA ALA A 492 -5.57 17.32 -29.84
C ALA A 492 -6.10 17.05 -31.26
N ALA A 493 -5.24 16.56 -32.16
CA ALA A 493 -5.61 16.18 -33.52
C ALA A 493 -6.66 15.06 -33.54
N ARG A 494 -6.45 14.02 -32.72
CA ARG A 494 -7.37 12.91 -32.54
C ARG A 494 -8.76 13.38 -32.03
N CYS A 495 -8.80 14.18 -30.97
CA CYS A 495 -10.06 14.72 -30.43
C CYS A 495 -10.75 15.62 -31.46
N GLY A 496 -9.98 16.45 -32.18
CA GLY A 496 -10.48 17.31 -33.26
C GLY A 496 -11.18 16.51 -34.36
N ALA A 497 -10.61 15.37 -34.75
CA ALA A 497 -11.16 14.52 -35.81
C ALA A 497 -12.53 13.92 -35.48
N VAL A 498 -12.87 13.73 -34.19
CA VAL A 498 -14.09 13.01 -33.78
C VAL A 498 -15.23 13.91 -33.32
N ILE A 499 -14.98 15.21 -33.10
CA ILE A 499 -16.00 16.18 -32.69
C ILE A 499 -17.07 16.33 -33.77
N GLY A 500 -18.34 16.33 -33.35
CA GLY A 500 -19.51 16.43 -34.22
C GLY A 500 -19.96 15.10 -34.82
N GLN A 501 -19.23 14.01 -34.61
CA GLN A 501 -19.59 12.68 -35.11
C GLN A 501 -20.34 11.86 -34.05
N LYS A 502 -21.15 10.90 -34.49
CA LYS A 502 -21.76 9.93 -33.56
C LYS A 502 -20.73 8.92 -33.10
N VAL A 503 -20.87 8.45 -31.86
CA VAL A 503 -19.97 7.47 -31.25
C VAL A 503 -19.82 6.20 -32.11
N ARG A 504 -20.91 5.66 -32.64
CA ARG A 504 -20.89 4.46 -33.49
C ARG A 504 -20.14 4.63 -34.82
N ASP A 505 -20.08 5.86 -35.35
CA ASP A 505 -19.43 6.14 -36.64
C ASP A 505 -17.92 6.33 -36.47
N VAL A 506 -17.49 6.68 -35.25
CA VAL A 506 -16.09 6.90 -34.89
C VAL A 506 -15.38 5.62 -34.45
N ILE A 507 -16.02 4.84 -33.57
CA ILE A 507 -15.40 3.67 -32.96
C ILE A 507 -15.16 2.58 -33.99
N GLY A 508 -13.88 2.25 -34.22
CA GLY A 508 -13.48 1.26 -35.22
C GLY A 508 -13.28 1.81 -36.63
N THR A 509 -13.52 3.11 -36.86
CA THR A 509 -13.48 3.71 -38.21
C THR A 509 -12.39 4.76 -38.34
N ILE A 510 -12.23 5.64 -37.36
CA ILE A 510 -11.29 6.78 -37.46
C ILE A 510 -9.86 6.32 -37.17
N GLU A 511 -8.97 6.48 -38.15
CA GLU A 511 -7.53 6.31 -37.94
C GLU A 511 -6.90 7.58 -37.36
N TYR A 512 -5.96 7.41 -36.43
CA TYR A 512 -5.11 8.50 -35.93
C TYR A 512 -3.67 8.03 -35.72
N THR A 513 -2.74 8.98 -35.69
CA THR A 513 -1.32 8.70 -35.43
C THR A 513 -1.02 8.89 -33.95
N LYS A 514 -0.42 7.88 -33.31
CA LYS A 514 0.01 7.94 -31.90
C LYS A 514 1.28 8.79 -31.75
N GLY A 515 1.61 9.19 -30.52
CA GLY A 515 2.82 9.95 -30.22
C GLY A 515 4.15 9.26 -30.59
N ASN A 516 4.13 7.95 -30.89
CA ASN A 516 5.29 7.20 -31.39
C ASN A 516 5.30 7.04 -32.93
N GLY A 517 4.42 7.74 -33.65
CA GLY A 517 4.31 7.69 -35.12
C GLY A 517 3.52 6.50 -35.67
N THR A 518 3.08 5.55 -34.84
CA THR A 518 2.28 4.41 -35.31
C THR A 518 0.82 4.80 -35.53
N LYS A 519 0.20 4.27 -36.59
CA LYS A 519 -1.25 4.41 -36.81
C LYS A 519 -2.04 3.51 -35.88
N ALA A 520 -3.22 3.98 -35.46
CA ALA A 520 -4.18 3.21 -34.69
C ALA A 520 -5.61 3.60 -35.07
N VAL A 521 -6.55 2.68 -34.86
CA VAL A 521 -7.98 2.94 -35.03
C VAL A 521 -8.57 3.37 -33.69
N TYR A 522 -9.41 4.40 -33.71
CA TYR A 522 -10.05 4.97 -32.53
C TYR A 522 -11.00 3.96 -31.88
N ALA A 523 -10.68 3.53 -30.66
CA ALA A 523 -11.43 2.48 -29.96
C ALA A 523 -12.29 3.05 -28.81
N CYS A 524 -13.20 2.23 -28.26
CA CYS A 524 -13.98 2.60 -27.07
C CYS A 524 -13.10 3.10 -25.90
N ALA A 525 -11.91 2.49 -25.73
CA ALA A 525 -10.98 2.88 -24.67
C ALA A 525 -10.42 4.30 -24.85
N ASP A 526 -10.22 4.73 -26.10
CA ASP A 526 -9.77 6.09 -26.41
C ASP A 526 -10.85 7.11 -26.06
N LEU A 527 -12.10 6.85 -26.46
CA LEU A 527 -13.24 7.72 -26.12
C LEU A 527 -13.42 7.84 -24.60
N VAL A 528 -13.36 6.71 -23.88
CA VAL A 528 -13.46 6.70 -22.41
C VAL A 528 -12.35 7.53 -21.76
N TYR A 529 -11.13 7.45 -22.28
CA TYR A 529 -10.03 8.25 -21.80
C TYR A 529 -10.26 9.75 -22.04
N ASP A 530 -10.69 10.12 -23.26
CA ASP A 530 -10.91 11.51 -23.65
C ASP A 530 -12.07 12.15 -22.85
N LEU A 531 -13.16 11.40 -22.63
CA LEU A 531 -14.31 11.84 -21.81
C LEU A 531 -13.93 11.99 -20.33
N ASN A 532 -13.31 10.97 -19.72
CA ASN A 532 -12.95 11.01 -18.30
C ASN A 532 -11.87 12.07 -17.99
N THR A 533 -11.08 12.46 -18.99
CA THR A 533 -10.07 13.52 -18.84
C THR A 533 -10.66 14.91 -19.04
N GLY A 534 -11.88 15.01 -19.59
CA GLY A 534 -12.60 16.25 -19.87
C GLY A 534 -12.22 16.90 -21.20
N PHE A 535 -11.65 16.15 -22.16
CA PHE A 535 -11.30 16.65 -23.48
C PHE A 535 -12.48 16.65 -24.45
N LEU A 536 -13.40 15.70 -24.26
CA LEU A 536 -14.62 15.56 -25.04
C LEU A 536 -15.83 15.48 -24.10
N GLY A 537 -17.01 15.75 -24.64
CA GLY A 537 -18.32 15.51 -24.04
C GLY A 537 -19.20 14.63 -24.93
N LEU A 538 -20.38 14.28 -24.45
CA LEU A 538 -21.42 13.59 -25.22
C LEU A 538 -22.72 14.39 -25.11
N GLU A 539 -23.41 14.55 -26.24
CA GLU A 539 -24.72 15.18 -26.33
C GLU A 539 -25.75 14.20 -26.93
N GLY A 540 -26.97 14.20 -26.38
CA GLY A 540 -28.07 13.35 -26.86
C GLY A 540 -27.99 11.90 -26.39
N ALA A 541 -27.87 11.68 -25.08
CA ALA A 541 -27.98 10.37 -24.44
C ALA A 541 -29.35 10.19 -23.78
#